data_AF-A0A9D1RT02-F1
#
_entry.id   AF-A0A9D1RT02-F1
#
_cell.length_a   1.000
_cell.length_b   1.000
_cell.length_c   1.000
_cell.angle_alpha   90.00
_cell.angle_beta   90.00
_cell.angle_gamma   90.00
#
_symmetry.space_group_name_H-M   'P 1'
#
loop_
_entity.id
_entity.type
_entity.pdbx_description
1 polymer ?
#
loop_
_entity_poly.entity_id
_entity_poly.type
_entity_poly.pdbx_seq_one_letter_code
_entity_poly.pdbx_strand_id
1 'polypeptide(L)'
;MKQVRLRPWRQRCAAAVLAGTMVLGMVPSAAAQEMGEWTRDAVEALSQPQVVADWKFGQDYTSGSIADGSLIIEDQSGNENDLEMQTYGQGNWEDYLTFSEDSMTGEGGSMVFDGDSTGKTGADFITVEDAAINSEEFVNGYTMEFLYYFPEDWTAADSWMSLIGRQGSNGGNPEG
;
A
#
# COMPACT_ATOMS: atom_id res chain seq x y z
N MET A 1 18.77 11.71 24.08
CA MET A 1 17.70 10.87 24.64
C MET A 1 17.78 9.50 23.98
N LYS A 2 17.94 8.43 24.77
CA LYS A 2 18.14 7.06 24.26
C LYS A 2 16.79 6.42 23.97
N GLN A 3 16.48 6.20 22.69
CA GLN A 3 15.38 5.34 22.29
C GLN A 3 15.80 3.87 22.51
N VAL A 4 15.10 3.19 23.41
CA VAL A 4 15.34 1.78 23.73
C VAL A 4 14.60 0.95 22.68
N ARG A 5 15.32 0.43 21.68
CA ARG A 5 14.81 -0.60 20.77
C ARG A 5 14.50 -1.87 21.56
N LEU A 6 13.23 -2.21 21.70
CA LEU A 6 12.80 -3.48 22.27
C LEU A 6 13.13 -4.62 21.30
N ARG A 7 13.94 -5.59 21.75
CA ARG A 7 14.38 -6.77 21.00
C ARG A 7 13.24 -7.79 20.79
N PRO A 8 13.28 -8.60 19.70
CA PRO A 8 12.15 -9.39 19.18
C PRO A 8 11.84 -10.70 19.95
N TRP A 9 12.19 -10.80 21.23
CA TRP A 9 11.96 -12.03 22.01
C TRP A 9 10.46 -12.26 22.29
N ARG A 10 9.64 -11.21 22.32
CA ARG A 10 8.23 -11.30 22.78
C ARG A 10 7.26 -11.97 21.81
N GLN A 11 7.63 -12.22 20.55
CA GLN A 11 6.72 -12.83 19.56
C GLN A 11 6.53 -14.35 19.72
N ARG A 12 7.35 -15.06 20.53
CA ARG A 12 7.28 -16.53 20.64
C ARG A 12 6.47 -17.07 21.83
N CYS A 13 5.75 -16.22 22.57
CA CYS A 13 4.99 -16.67 23.75
C CYS A 13 3.46 -16.74 23.55
N ALA A 14 2.92 -16.20 22.44
CA ALA A 14 1.47 -16.10 22.27
C ALA A 14 0.75 -17.46 22.09
N ALA A 15 1.42 -18.48 21.54
CA ALA A 15 0.81 -19.80 21.35
C ALA A 15 0.80 -20.69 22.62
N ALA A 16 1.59 -20.36 23.65
CA ALA A 16 1.77 -21.25 24.80
C ALA A 16 0.73 -21.07 25.92
N VAL A 17 -0.06 -20.01 25.91
CA VAL A 17 -1.01 -19.71 27.01
C VAL A 17 -2.37 -20.40 26.80
N LEU A 18 -2.71 -20.79 25.57
CA LEU A 18 -4.03 -21.37 25.24
C LEU A 18 -4.29 -22.80 25.76
N ALA A 19 -3.30 -23.49 26.35
CA ALA A 19 -3.48 -24.84 26.88
C ALA A 19 -3.48 -24.93 28.42
N GLY A 20 -3.29 -23.81 29.15
CA GLY A 20 -2.87 -23.88 30.56
C GLY A 20 -3.92 -23.70 31.66
N THR A 21 -5.09 -23.10 31.43
CA THR A 21 -5.84 -22.47 32.55
C THR A 21 -7.30 -22.87 32.72
N MET A 22 -7.67 -24.12 32.41
CA MET A 22 -8.96 -24.71 32.87
C MET A 22 -8.88 -25.40 34.24
N VAL A 23 -8.07 -24.90 35.17
CA VAL A 23 -7.97 -25.49 36.53
C VAL A 23 -8.18 -24.43 37.61
N LEU A 24 -9.33 -24.54 38.29
CA LEU A 24 -9.73 -23.92 39.57
C LEU A 24 -10.14 -22.44 39.57
N GLY A 25 -11.38 -22.17 39.14
CA GLY A 25 -12.44 -21.53 39.95
C GLY A 25 -12.27 -20.16 40.63
N MET A 26 -11.14 -19.47 40.54
CA MET A 26 -10.95 -18.11 41.09
C MET A 26 -10.01 -17.30 40.20
N VAL A 27 -10.49 -16.93 39.02
CA VAL A 27 -9.90 -15.80 38.29
C VAL A 27 -10.57 -14.53 38.85
N PRO A 28 -9.83 -13.59 39.46
CA PRO A 28 -10.38 -12.30 39.84
C PRO A 28 -11.05 -11.64 38.62
N SER A 29 -12.21 -11.01 38.78
CA SER A 29 -12.95 -10.43 37.64
C SER A 29 -12.11 -9.47 36.79
N ALA A 30 -11.15 -8.77 37.40
CA ALA A 30 -10.17 -7.93 36.69
C ALA A 30 -9.28 -8.76 35.74
N ALA A 31 -8.76 -9.90 36.18
CA ALA A 31 -7.96 -10.79 35.33
C ALA A 31 -8.83 -11.50 34.26
N ALA A 32 -10.12 -11.74 34.54
CA ALA A 32 -11.04 -12.25 33.53
C ALA A 32 -11.41 -11.19 32.48
N GLN A 33 -11.52 -9.91 32.87
CA GLN A 33 -11.69 -8.78 31.96
C GLN A 33 -10.45 -8.57 31.10
N GLU A 34 -9.25 -8.55 31.69
CA GLU A 34 -7.99 -8.39 30.94
C GLU A 34 -7.76 -9.56 29.96
N MET A 35 -8.09 -10.80 30.33
CA MET A 35 -8.06 -11.92 29.39
C MET A 35 -9.12 -11.78 28.30
N GLY A 36 -10.32 -11.33 28.64
CA GLY A 36 -11.40 -11.06 27.69
C GLY A 36 -11.05 -9.98 26.67
N GLU A 37 -10.36 -8.93 27.11
CA GLU A 37 -9.86 -7.83 26.29
C GLU A 37 -8.74 -8.29 25.37
N TRP A 38 -7.73 -9.02 25.90
CA TRP A 38 -6.69 -9.62 25.07
C TRP A 38 -7.23 -10.60 24.02
N THR A 39 -8.23 -11.42 24.38
CA THR A 39 -8.87 -12.31 23.40
C THR A 39 -9.67 -11.55 22.35
N ARG A 40 -10.30 -10.43 22.71
CA ARG A 40 -11.03 -9.60 21.75
C ARG A 40 -10.07 -8.93 20.78
N ASP A 41 -9.00 -8.31 21.28
CA ASP A 41 -7.99 -7.67 20.44
C ASP A 41 -7.30 -8.68 19.51
N ALA A 42 -7.02 -9.90 20.01
CA ALA A 42 -6.44 -10.96 19.19
C ALA A 42 -7.42 -11.45 18.11
N VAL A 43 -8.71 -11.61 18.44
CA VAL A 43 -9.73 -12.02 17.47
C VAL A 43 -9.97 -10.91 16.45
N GLU A 44 -9.97 -9.64 16.86
CA GLU A 44 -10.13 -8.49 15.98
C GLU A 44 -8.94 -8.33 15.05
N ALA A 45 -7.71 -8.46 15.56
CA ALA A 45 -6.49 -8.48 14.75
C ALA A 45 -6.47 -9.64 13.73
N LEU A 46 -7.04 -10.81 14.09
CA LEU A 46 -7.20 -11.94 13.17
C LEU A 46 -8.39 -11.78 12.20
N SER A 47 -9.27 -10.81 12.45
CA SER A 47 -10.46 -10.53 11.62
C SER A 47 -10.23 -9.37 10.65
N GLN A 48 -9.16 -8.59 10.83
CA GLN A 48 -8.76 -7.57 9.86
C GLN A 48 -8.39 -8.24 8.53
N PRO A 49 -8.82 -7.67 7.39
CA PRO A 49 -8.38 -8.17 6.09
C PRO A 49 -6.85 -8.11 6.03
N GLN A 50 -6.23 -9.18 5.51
CA GLN A 50 -4.79 -9.18 5.27
C GLN A 50 -4.49 -8.18 4.15
N VAL A 51 -3.89 -7.05 4.52
CA VAL A 51 -3.40 -6.04 3.57
C VAL A 51 -2.08 -6.54 3.00
N VAL A 52 -2.10 -6.94 1.73
CA VAL A 52 -0.90 -7.45 1.04
C VAL A 52 0.01 -6.32 0.57
N ALA A 53 -0.56 -5.19 0.17
CA ALA A 53 0.17 -3.97 -0.17
C ALA A 53 -0.67 -2.75 0.21
N ASP A 54 -0.01 -1.69 0.68
CA ASP A 54 -0.63 -0.39 0.98
C ASP A 54 0.29 0.73 0.51
N TRP A 55 -0.10 1.45 -0.54
CA TRP A 55 0.69 2.53 -1.12
C TRP A 55 0.01 3.87 -0.89
N LYS A 56 0.78 4.82 -0.36
CA LYS A 56 0.34 6.19 -0.12
C LYS A 56 1.14 7.13 -1.02
N PHE A 57 0.42 7.94 -1.80
CA PHE A 57 1.00 8.76 -2.86
C PHE A 57 1.47 10.15 -2.41
N GLY A 58 1.70 10.36 -1.11
CA GLY A 58 2.26 11.61 -0.58
C GLY A 58 3.76 11.53 -0.35
N GLN A 59 4.42 12.70 -0.37
CA GLN A 59 5.87 12.82 -0.30
C GLN A 59 6.51 12.13 0.91
N ASP A 60 5.83 12.13 2.07
CA ASP A 60 6.32 11.51 3.31
C ASP A 60 6.46 9.97 3.23
N TYR A 61 5.88 9.34 2.22
CA TYR A 61 5.92 7.88 1.99
C TYR A 61 6.79 7.51 0.80
N THR A 62 7.70 8.41 0.41
CA THR A 62 8.54 8.21 -0.76
C THR A 62 10.01 8.41 -0.44
N SER A 63 10.85 7.76 -1.27
CA SER A 63 12.28 8.04 -1.35
C SER A 63 12.69 8.30 -2.79
N GLY A 64 13.89 8.84 -3.02
CA GLY A 64 14.33 9.28 -4.35
C GLY A 64 13.71 10.61 -4.76
N SER A 65 13.57 10.84 -6.08
CA SER A 65 13.02 12.08 -6.62
C SER A 65 12.26 11.83 -7.92
N ILE A 66 11.23 12.65 -8.16
CA ILE A 66 10.53 12.69 -9.45
C ILE A 66 11.51 13.17 -10.54
N ALA A 67 12.24 14.26 -10.29
CA ALA A 67 13.15 14.88 -11.26
C ALA A 67 14.17 13.91 -11.87
N ASP A 68 14.71 12.98 -11.07
CA ASP A 68 15.71 12.02 -11.53
C ASP A 68 15.09 10.71 -12.07
N GLY A 69 13.75 10.58 -12.02
CA GLY A 69 13.05 9.36 -12.42
C GLY A 69 13.33 8.18 -11.48
N SER A 70 13.64 8.46 -10.21
CA SER A 70 14.10 7.47 -9.23
C SER A 70 13.17 7.33 -8.03
N LEU A 71 11.97 7.92 -8.12
CA LEU A 71 11.03 7.93 -7.01
C LEU A 71 10.58 6.50 -6.68
N ILE A 72 10.61 6.17 -5.40
CA ILE A 72 10.06 4.95 -4.84
C ILE A 72 8.89 5.33 -3.93
N ILE A 73 7.74 4.68 -4.10
CA ILE A 73 6.62 4.74 -3.16
C ILE A 73 6.72 3.53 -2.24
N GLU A 74 6.92 3.77 -0.95
CA GLU A 74 7.16 2.72 0.03
C GLU A 74 5.87 1.99 0.41
N ASP A 75 5.91 0.66 0.46
CA ASP A 75 4.81 -0.18 0.92
C ASP A 75 4.62 -0.07 2.44
N GLN A 76 3.45 0.41 2.83
CA GLN A 76 3.06 0.63 4.22
C GLN A 76 2.49 -0.64 4.88
N SER A 77 2.23 -1.70 4.11
CA SER A 77 1.80 -2.99 4.67
C SER A 77 2.94 -3.75 5.35
N GLY A 78 4.19 -3.43 5.00
CA GLY A 78 5.40 -4.09 5.51
C GLY A 78 5.73 -5.41 4.80
N ASN A 79 5.20 -5.64 3.61
CA ASN A 79 5.43 -6.86 2.81
C ASN A 79 6.43 -6.64 1.66
N GLU A 80 7.18 -5.54 1.69
CA GLU A 80 8.25 -5.22 0.73
C GLU A 80 7.74 -5.12 -0.71
N ASN A 81 6.51 -4.62 -0.89
CA ASN A 81 5.88 -4.41 -2.19
C ASN A 81 6.07 -2.99 -2.72
N ASP A 82 7.23 -2.37 -2.50
CA ASP A 82 7.50 -0.99 -2.93
C ASP A 82 7.22 -0.81 -4.43
N LEU A 83 6.77 0.40 -4.81
CA LEU A 83 6.63 0.76 -6.22
C LEU A 83 7.82 1.61 -6.66
N GLU A 84 8.40 1.27 -7.80
CA GLU A 84 9.41 2.07 -8.49
C GLU A 84 8.81 2.83 -9.67
N MET A 85 9.24 4.07 -9.82
CA MET A 85 8.88 4.92 -10.95
C MET A 85 9.46 4.36 -12.25
N GLN A 86 8.63 4.22 -13.28
CA GLN A 86 9.06 3.95 -14.64
C GLN A 86 8.77 5.16 -15.50
N THR A 87 9.72 5.51 -16.36
CA THR A 87 9.66 6.73 -17.19
C THR A 87 9.58 6.40 -18.66
N TYR A 88 8.80 7.17 -19.38
CA TYR A 88 8.56 7.00 -20.81
C TYR A 88 8.88 8.28 -21.56
N GLY A 89 9.41 8.14 -22.77
CA GLY A 89 9.80 9.28 -23.60
C GLY A 89 11.02 10.02 -23.05
N GLN A 90 11.04 11.33 -23.23
CA GLN A 90 12.11 12.22 -22.75
C GLN A 90 11.46 13.52 -22.27
N GLY A 91 11.79 13.98 -21.07
CA GLY A 91 11.21 15.21 -20.52
C GLY A 91 11.71 15.52 -19.11
N ASN A 92 11.18 16.60 -18.55
CA ASN A 92 11.26 16.86 -17.12
C ASN A 92 10.08 16.15 -16.46
N TRP A 93 10.35 15.18 -15.59
CA TRP A 93 9.29 14.33 -15.03
C TRP A 93 8.37 15.08 -14.06
N GLU A 94 8.84 16.18 -13.47
CA GLU A 94 8.02 17.05 -12.63
C GLU A 94 6.90 17.76 -13.39
N ASP A 95 6.97 17.78 -14.73
CA ASP A 95 5.89 18.30 -15.58
C ASP A 95 4.73 17.28 -15.70
N TYR A 96 4.96 16.00 -15.41
CA TYR A 96 3.98 14.90 -15.59
C TYR A 96 3.55 14.24 -14.27
N LEU A 97 4.34 14.43 -13.20
CA LEU A 97 4.06 13.93 -11.86
C LEU A 97 4.29 15.04 -10.84
N THR A 98 3.32 15.25 -9.95
CA THR A 98 3.45 16.23 -8.86
C THR A 98 2.72 15.75 -7.62
N PHE A 99 3.31 15.97 -6.44
CA PHE A 99 2.63 15.75 -5.17
C PHE A 99 1.55 16.81 -4.93
N SER A 100 0.42 16.41 -4.37
CA SER A 100 -0.62 17.29 -3.83
C SER A 100 -0.81 17.06 -2.34
N GLU A 101 -1.18 18.11 -1.62
CA GLU A 101 -1.62 18.02 -0.22
C GLU A 101 -3.05 17.49 -0.09
N ASP A 102 -3.78 17.39 -1.21
CA ASP A 102 -5.14 16.86 -1.23
C ASP A 102 -5.16 15.41 -0.72
N SER A 103 -6.11 15.09 0.15
CA SER A 103 -6.30 13.76 0.71
C SER A 103 -7.75 13.56 1.10
N MET A 104 -8.28 12.35 0.86
CA MET A 104 -9.63 11.98 1.31
C MET A 104 -9.70 11.87 2.85
N THR A 105 -8.60 11.45 3.49
CA THR A 105 -8.55 11.23 4.94
C THR A 105 -8.03 12.44 5.71
N GLY A 106 -7.52 13.46 5.00
CA GLY A 106 -6.83 14.61 5.58
C GLY A 106 -5.38 14.34 5.97
N GLU A 107 -4.89 13.12 5.74
CA GLU A 107 -3.51 12.72 5.99
C GLU A 107 -2.91 12.06 4.75
N GLY A 108 -1.60 12.26 4.55
CA GLY A 108 -0.79 11.51 3.61
C GLY A 108 -0.84 11.93 2.14
N GLY A 109 -1.52 13.02 1.79
CA GLY A 109 -1.51 13.64 0.46
C GLY A 109 -1.94 12.72 -0.69
N SER A 110 -1.62 13.16 -1.91
CA SER A 110 -1.87 12.41 -3.14
C SER A 110 -0.83 12.77 -4.21
N MET A 111 -0.92 12.10 -5.37
CA MET A 111 -0.10 12.40 -6.54
C MET A 111 -1.00 12.67 -7.74
N VAL A 112 -0.63 13.69 -8.52
CA VAL A 112 -1.25 14.03 -9.80
C VAL A 112 -0.44 13.38 -10.91
N PHE A 113 -1.15 12.74 -11.85
CA PHE A 113 -0.60 12.14 -13.06
C PHE A 113 -1.12 12.91 -14.26
N ASP A 114 -0.22 13.48 -15.05
CA ASP A 114 -0.54 14.35 -16.21
C ASP A 114 0.27 13.92 -17.45
N GLY A 115 0.11 12.66 -17.87
CA GLY A 115 0.86 12.09 -19.00
C GLY A 115 0.45 12.67 -20.36
N ASP A 116 1.41 12.77 -21.29
CA ASP A 116 1.17 13.23 -22.67
C ASP A 116 1.08 12.06 -23.66
N SER A 117 -0.12 11.86 -24.21
CA SER A 117 -0.38 10.84 -25.23
C SER A 117 0.22 11.16 -26.61
N THR A 118 0.49 12.44 -26.92
CA THR A 118 1.07 12.85 -28.21
C THR A 118 2.56 12.54 -28.25
N GLY A 119 3.30 12.97 -27.23
CA GLY A 119 4.73 12.69 -27.06
C GLY A 119 5.03 11.28 -26.57
N LYS A 120 4.02 10.56 -26.04
CA LYS A 120 4.20 9.31 -25.28
C LYS A 120 5.21 9.49 -24.14
N THR A 121 5.08 10.62 -23.45
CA THR A 121 5.97 11.02 -22.36
C THR A 121 5.17 11.06 -21.06
N GLY A 122 5.76 10.50 -20.01
CA GLY A 122 5.14 10.45 -18.71
C GLY A 122 5.84 9.43 -17.84
N ALA A 123 5.17 9.07 -16.74
CA ALA A 123 5.65 8.06 -15.83
C ALA A 123 4.50 7.34 -15.16
N ASP A 124 4.73 6.08 -14.82
CA ASP A 124 3.88 5.27 -13.96
C ASP A 124 4.73 4.64 -12.85
N PHE A 125 4.08 3.79 -12.05
CA PHE A 125 4.71 3.10 -10.95
C PHE A 125 4.42 1.61 -11.07
N ILE A 126 5.48 0.81 -11.04
CA ILE A 126 5.39 -0.64 -11.04
C ILE A 126 5.99 -1.17 -9.74
N THR A 127 5.52 -2.31 -9.28
CA THR A 127 6.15 -3.03 -8.18
C THR A 127 7.62 -3.35 -8.51
N VAL A 128 8.51 -3.16 -7.54
CA VAL A 128 9.92 -3.57 -7.67
C VAL A 128 10.04 -5.06 -8.07
N GLU A 129 11.14 -5.43 -8.72
CA GLU A 129 11.34 -6.76 -9.32
C GLU A 129 11.00 -7.91 -8.35
N ASP A 130 11.48 -7.82 -7.11
CA ASP A 130 11.35 -8.86 -6.08
C ASP A 130 10.12 -8.67 -5.16
N ALA A 131 9.19 -7.76 -5.48
CA ALA A 131 7.99 -7.55 -4.68
C ALA A 131 7.21 -8.85 -4.49
N ALA A 132 6.87 -9.19 -3.25
CA ALA A 132 6.20 -10.46 -2.91
C ALA A 132 4.91 -10.66 -3.73
N ILE A 133 4.15 -9.58 -3.96
CA ILE A 133 2.90 -9.55 -4.72
C ILE A 133 3.06 -10.02 -6.17
N ASN A 134 4.26 -9.91 -6.76
CA ASN A 134 4.53 -10.39 -8.13
C ASN A 134 4.36 -11.91 -8.27
N SER A 135 4.47 -12.64 -7.15
CA SER A 135 4.36 -14.10 -7.09
C SER A 135 3.03 -14.60 -6.52
N GLU A 136 2.15 -13.69 -6.11
CA GLU A 136 0.88 -14.04 -5.47
C GLU A 136 -0.15 -14.53 -6.50
N GLU A 137 -0.79 -15.65 -6.19
CA GLU A 137 -1.87 -16.21 -7.01
C GLU A 137 -3.27 -15.79 -6.52
N PHE A 138 -3.36 -15.24 -5.31
CA PHE A 138 -4.62 -14.85 -4.66
C PHE A 138 -5.74 -15.90 -4.80
N VAL A 139 -5.42 -17.17 -4.51
CA VAL A 139 -6.34 -18.32 -4.74
C VAL A 139 -7.69 -18.22 -4.02
N ASN A 140 -7.77 -17.40 -2.97
CA ASN A 140 -9.00 -17.15 -2.21
C ASN A 140 -9.72 -15.84 -2.62
N GLY A 141 -9.29 -15.23 -3.73
CA GLY A 141 -9.72 -13.92 -4.16
C GLY A 141 -8.95 -12.79 -3.46
N TYR A 142 -9.16 -11.58 -3.96
CA TYR A 142 -8.57 -10.35 -3.44
C TYR A 142 -9.54 -9.19 -3.64
N THR A 143 -9.31 -8.10 -2.91
CA THR A 143 -9.97 -6.81 -3.12
C THR A 143 -8.90 -5.78 -3.42
N MET A 144 -9.16 -4.91 -4.38
CA MET A 144 -8.35 -3.72 -4.61
C MET A 144 -9.18 -2.50 -4.23
N GLU A 145 -8.59 -1.59 -3.49
CA GLU A 145 -9.18 -0.31 -3.13
C GLU A 145 -8.29 0.81 -3.69
N PHE A 146 -8.92 1.79 -4.31
CA PHE A 146 -8.24 2.95 -4.88
C PHE A 146 -8.98 4.20 -4.47
N LEU A 147 -8.23 5.22 -4.05
CA LEU A 147 -8.74 6.57 -3.88
C LEU A 147 -8.31 7.37 -5.10
N TYR A 148 -9.28 7.79 -5.90
CA TYR A 148 -9.05 8.52 -7.14
C TYR A 148 -9.89 9.79 -7.16
N TYR A 149 -9.22 10.91 -7.45
CA TYR A 149 -9.87 12.19 -7.70
C TYR A 149 -10.04 12.38 -9.20
N PHE A 150 -11.28 12.52 -9.65
CA PHE A 150 -11.58 12.79 -11.05
C PHE A 150 -11.45 14.29 -11.33
N PRO A 151 -10.56 14.72 -12.23
CA PRO A 151 -10.30 16.14 -12.48
C PRO A 151 -11.55 16.86 -13.00
N GLU A 152 -11.79 18.08 -12.52
CA GLU A 152 -13.00 18.85 -12.87
C GLU A 152 -13.04 19.26 -14.35
N ASP A 153 -11.87 19.38 -14.96
CA ASP A 153 -11.66 19.83 -16.35
C ASP A 153 -11.59 18.68 -17.36
N TRP A 154 -11.85 17.43 -16.93
CA TRP A 154 -11.92 16.28 -17.83
C TRP A 154 -12.91 16.51 -18.98
N THR A 155 -12.49 16.11 -20.19
CA THR A 155 -13.29 16.18 -21.41
C THR A 155 -13.25 14.88 -22.21
N ALA A 156 -14.02 14.80 -23.30
CA ALA A 156 -13.94 13.66 -24.22
C ALA A 156 -12.56 13.49 -24.89
N ALA A 157 -11.71 14.54 -24.88
CA ALA A 157 -10.33 14.43 -25.34
C ALA A 157 -9.49 13.50 -24.43
N ASP A 158 -9.92 13.33 -23.17
CA ASP A 158 -9.23 12.58 -22.12
C ASP A 158 -9.79 11.15 -21.97
N SER A 159 -10.52 10.69 -22.99
CA SER A 159 -11.13 9.34 -23.04
C SER A 159 -10.10 8.20 -23.06
N TRP A 160 -8.82 8.52 -23.24
CA TRP A 160 -7.71 7.57 -23.16
C TRP A 160 -7.33 7.21 -21.72
N MET A 161 -7.75 8.02 -20.72
CA MET A 161 -7.48 7.73 -19.31
C MET A 161 -8.22 6.45 -18.87
N SER A 162 -7.50 5.55 -18.19
CA SER A 162 -8.07 4.35 -17.57
C SER A 162 -7.68 4.30 -16.10
N LEU A 163 -8.62 3.93 -15.23
CA LEU A 163 -8.33 3.67 -13.82
C LEU A 163 -7.74 2.26 -13.60
N ILE A 164 -8.14 1.30 -14.44
CA ILE A 164 -7.69 -0.10 -14.33
C ILE A 164 -7.48 -0.66 -15.73
N GLY A 165 -6.23 -1.04 -16.03
CA GLY A 165 -5.86 -1.80 -17.22
C GLY A 165 -5.35 -3.18 -16.84
N ARG A 166 -5.43 -4.15 -17.77
CA ARG A 166 -4.74 -5.45 -17.62
C ARG A 166 -3.71 -5.60 -18.72
N GLN A 167 -2.43 -5.56 -18.35
CA GLN A 167 -1.34 -5.91 -19.24
C GLN A 167 -1.12 -7.43 -19.21
N GLY A 168 -0.87 -8.05 -20.37
CA GLY A 168 -0.58 -9.47 -20.45
C GLY A 168 0.08 -9.82 -21.77
N SER A 169 0.77 -10.96 -21.83
CA SER A 169 1.58 -11.37 -22.99
C SER A 169 0.80 -11.57 -24.31
N ASN A 170 -0.53 -11.59 -24.27
CA ASN A 170 -1.43 -11.60 -25.44
C ASN A 170 -2.45 -10.45 -25.44
N GLY A 171 -2.40 -9.57 -24.43
CA GLY A 171 -3.13 -8.32 -24.45
C GLY A 171 -2.18 -7.30 -25.04
N GLY A 172 -2.39 -6.93 -26.30
CA GLY A 172 -1.62 -5.85 -26.92
C GLY A 172 -1.54 -4.66 -25.95
N ASN A 173 -0.39 -4.00 -25.92
CA ASN A 173 -0.20 -2.75 -25.18
C ASN A 173 -1.45 -1.89 -25.40
N PRO A 174 -2.26 -1.57 -24.36
CA PRO A 174 -3.43 -0.73 -24.55
C PRO A 174 -3.04 0.64 -25.14
N GLU A 175 -1.76 1.02 -25.03
CA GLU A 175 -1.21 2.29 -25.52
C GLU A 175 -0.38 2.17 -26.82
N GLY A 176 -0.25 0.98 -27.40
CA GLY A 176 0.51 0.74 -28.64
C GLY A 176 2.01 0.91 -28.48
#